data_AF-A0A210QBZ7-F1
#
_entry.id   AF-A0A210QBZ7-F1
#
_cell.length_a   1.000
_cell.length_b   1.000
_cell.length_c   1.000
_cell.angle_alpha   90.00
_cell.angle_beta   90.00
_cell.angle_gamma   90.00
#
_symmetry.space_group_name_H-M   'P 1'
#
loop_
_entity.id
_entity.type
_entity.pdbx_description
1 polymer ?
#
loop_
_entity_poly.entity_id
_entity_poly.type
_entity_poly.pdbx_seq_one_letter_code
_entity_poly.pdbx_strand_id
1 'polypeptide(L)'
;MSTPASKRPLSSSSTPSPFENKKLRDYSPGVTEYSYMHTSTPYNTGTMSDSPTQPSVPQGPYVQSQPASLPFQHMFFQQPSQFTGYPPASGSMSISESDVDRIAKAVRGLLLEDINTAVERQIAPLVDRVSKLEAENDVLRLQLDDLEQYGRRPLVRFSGFPESKDEVTTDLLLQAARESSVDLIPEDLERSHRVGRPTSGKPRIIIARLRSTEAKFKLLKSSSGFRATSKFKHISVNEDLTQYRSKLSFFARRLVKEGKILKTWTTNGKISVLDKNSKVFNIRRESDLIQLGHILTT
;
A
#
# COMPACT_ATOMS: atom_id res chain seq x y z
N MET A 1 -34.70 -76.41 -31.24
CA MET A 1 -35.23 -75.16 -31.84
C MET A 1 -34.47 -73.99 -31.25
N SER A 2 -34.17 -73.02 -32.11
CA SER A 2 -33.03 -72.10 -32.01
C SER A 2 -33.20 -70.91 -31.07
N THR A 3 -32.06 -70.41 -30.59
CA THR A 3 -31.74 -69.07 -30.04
C THR A 3 -32.26 -67.91 -30.92
N PRO A 4 -32.29 -66.60 -30.49
CA PRO A 4 -31.16 -65.90 -29.85
C PRO A 4 -31.43 -64.71 -28.90
N ALA A 5 -30.31 -64.18 -28.42
CA ALA A 5 -30.04 -63.07 -27.51
C ALA A 5 -30.51 -61.66 -27.95
N SER A 6 -30.59 -60.72 -27.00
CA SER A 6 -30.36 -59.30 -27.27
C SER A 6 -29.81 -58.54 -26.05
N LYS A 7 -28.92 -57.58 -26.34
CA LYS A 7 -28.09 -56.75 -25.44
C LYS A 7 -28.66 -55.32 -25.33
N ARG A 8 -28.23 -54.62 -24.26
CA ARG A 8 -28.08 -53.14 -24.05
C ARG A 8 -29.34 -52.29 -23.74
N PRO A 9 -29.21 -51.04 -23.22
CA PRO A 9 -28.02 -50.30 -22.74
C PRO A 9 -28.15 -49.60 -21.35
N LEU A 10 -27.01 -49.07 -20.88
CA LEU A 10 -26.83 -48.09 -19.81
C LEU A 10 -27.62 -46.79 -20.09
N SER A 11 -28.38 -46.31 -19.10
CA SER A 11 -28.97 -44.97 -19.13
C SER A 11 -28.19 -44.01 -18.23
N SER A 12 -27.79 -42.90 -18.83
CA SER A 12 -27.24 -41.70 -18.21
C SER A 12 -28.31 -40.98 -17.39
N SER A 13 -28.06 -40.73 -16.11
CA SER A 13 -28.81 -39.73 -15.34
C SER A 13 -27.92 -38.53 -15.01
N SER A 14 -28.32 -37.43 -15.62
CA SER A 14 -27.85 -36.06 -15.44
C SER A 14 -28.08 -35.59 -14.01
N THR A 15 -27.04 -35.10 -13.36
CA THR A 15 -27.17 -34.31 -12.13
C THR A 15 -27.25 -32.82 -12.50
N PRO A 16 -28.28 -32.08 -12.04
CA PRO A 16 -28.41 -30.66 -12.31
C PRO A 16 -27.56 -29.83 -11.34
N SER A 17 -26.83 -28.89 -11.91
CA SER A 17 -26.14 -27.78 -11.25
C SER A 17 -27.12 -26.72 -10.75
N PRO A 18 -26.95 -26.14 -9.55
CA PRO A 18 -27.57 -24.88 -9.19
C PRO A 18 -26.52 -23.78 -9.05
N PHE A 19 -26.18 -23.15 -10.18
CA PHE A 19 -25.70 -21.76 -10.18
C PHE A 19 -26.90 -20.84 -10.04
N GLU A 20 -26.97 -20.12 -8.92
CA GLU A 20 -27.88 -18.98 -8.77
C GLU A 20 -27.03 -17.70 -8.66
N ASN A 21 -27.10 -16.90 -9.71
CA ASN A 21 -26.47 -15.58 -9.82
C ASN A 21 -26.98 -14.66 -8.71
N LYS A 22 -26.13 -14.34 -7.72
CA LYS A 22 -26.34 -13.18 -6.84
C LYS A 22 -25.34 -12.08 -7.20
N LYS A 23 -25.93 -10.97 -7.68
CA LYS A 23 -25.36 -9.68 -8.05
C LYS A 23 -24.08 -9.32 -7.27
N LEU A 24 -23.06 -8.92 -8.04
CA LEU A 24 -21.93 -8.09 -7.61
C LEU A 24 -22.46 -6.96 -6.71
N ARG A 25 -22.01 -6.92 -5.46
CA ARG A 25 -22.05 -5.70 -4.66
C ARG A 25 -20.64 -5.13 -4.67
N ASP A 26 -20.49 -4.03 -5.37
CA ASP A 26 -19.26 -3.25 -5.38
C ASP A 26 -18.92 -2.82 -3.96
N TYR A 27 -17.74 -3.23 -3.50
CA TYR A 27 -17.14 -2.73 -2.27
C TYR A 27 -16.45 -1.42 -2.63
N SER A 28 -17.15 -0.30 -2.44
CA SER A 28 -16.55 1.03 -2.52
C SER A 28 -15.97 1.38 -1.15
N PRO A 29 -14.64 1.48 -0.97
CA PRO A 29 -14.08 2.06 0.25
C PRO A 29 -14.40 3.55 0.25
N GLY A 30 -15.28 3.97 1.16
CA GLY A 30 -15.58 5.38 1.38
C GLY A 30 -14.30 6.16 1.65
N VAL A 31 -13.98 7.09 0.75
CA VAL A 31 -12.97 8.12 0.95
C VAL A 31 -13.42 8.94 2.14
N THR A 32 -12.72 8.80 3.27
CA THR A 32 -12.89 9.71 4.39
C THR A 32 -11.83 10.79 4.21
N GLU A 33 -12.25 11.96 3.71
CA GLU A 33 -11.45 13.18 3.79
C GLU A 33 -11.12 13.46 5.26
N TYR A 34 -9.83 13.41 5.60
CA TYR A 34 -9.36 13.93 6.87
C TYR A 34 -9.26 15.45 6.76
N SER A 35 -10.31 16.14 7.21
CA SER A 35 -10.26 17.56 7.52
C SER A 35 -9.51 17.73 8.85
N TYR A 36 -8.30 18.30 8.80
CA TYR A 36 -7.56 18.73 9.99
C TYR A 36 -8.27 19.94 10.60
N MET A 37 -9.11 19.71 11.61
CA MET A 37 -9.59 20.77 12.50
C MET A 37 -8.51 21.06 13.54
N HIS A 38 -7.82 22.19 13.39
CA HIS A 38 -6.99 22.77 14.43
C HIS A 38 -7.88 23.20 15.60
N THR A 39 -7.77 22.51 16.74
CA THR A 39 -8.24 23.05 18.03
C THR A 39 -7.04 23.55 18.81
N SER A 40 -6.94 24.86 18.93
CA SER A 40 -6.02 25.56 19.81
C SER A 40 -6.53 25.48 21.25
N THR A 41 -5.75 24.85 22.12
CA THR A 41 -5.85 25.05 23.58
C THR A 41 -4.69 25.93 24.06
N PRO A 42 -4.93 26.93 24.91
CA PRO A 42 -3.88 27.82 25.40
C PRO A 42 -3.21 27.24 26.64
N TYR A 43 -1.87 27.24 26.66
CA TYR A 43 -1.09 27.12 27.88
C TYR A 43 -0.23 28.38 28.06
N ASN A 44 -0.44 29.03 29.20
CA ASN A 44 0.33 30.12 29.81
C ASN A 44 0.74 29.57 31.19
N THR A 45 1.89 29.74 31.83
CA THR A 45 3.08 30.61 31.76
C THR A 45 4.19 29.82 32.47
N GLY A 46 5.44 29.95 32.02
CA GLY A 46 6.61 29.48 32.77
C GLY A 46 7.85 30.22 32.33
N THR A 47 8.18 31.30 33.04
CA THR A 47 9.38 32.10 32.88
C THR A 47 10.62 31.32 33.29
N MET A 48 11.52 31.01 32.34
CA MET A 48 12.96 30.90 32.60
C MET A 48 13.72 31.45 31.40
N SER A 49 14.49 32.50 31.67
CA SER A 49 15.52 33.06 30.83
C SER A 49 16.63 32.04 30.61
N ASP A 50 16.82 31.59 29.38
CA ASP A 50 18.13 31.28 28.82
C ASP A 50 17.98 31.09 27.31
N SER A 51 18.73 31.88 26.55
CA SER A 51 18.71 31.87 25.09
C SER A 51 19.64 30.78 24.55
N PRO A 52 19.17 29.81 23.74
CA PRO A 52 20.04 28.99 22.93
C PRO A 52 20.12 29.59 21.53
N THR A 53 21.30 30.12 21.23
CA THR A 53 21.81 30.54 19.93
C THR A 53 21.46 29.52 18.83
N GLN A 54 20.79 29.96 17.76
CA GLN A 54 20.63 29.14 16.56
C GLN A 54 21.99 28.93 15.86
N PRO A 55 22.27 27.73 15.32
CA PRO A 55 23.46 27.51 14.50
C PRO A 55 23.34 28.27 13.18
N SER A 56 24.29 29.19 12.98
CA SER A 56 24.49 29.95 11.75
C SER A 56 24.82 29.03 10.57
N VAL A 57 24.02 29.10 9.52
CA VAL A 57 24.31 28.53 8.20
C VAL A 57 25.55 29.23 7.63
N PRO A 58 26.59 28.51 7.15
CA PRO A 58 27.71 29.16 6.47
C PRO A 58 27.24 29.70 5.12
N GLN A 59 27.19 31.03 5.00
CA GLN A 59 27.06 31.71 3.72
C GLN A 59 28.42 31.62 3.01
N GLY A 60 28.52 30.75 2.00
CA GLY A 60 29.66 30.77 1.07
C GLY A 60 29.68 32.08 0.26
N PRO A 61 30.85 32.56 -0.18
CA PRO A 61 30.93 33.84 -0.85
C PRO A 61 30.21 33.81 -2.20
N TYR A 62 29.25 34.72 -2.37
CA TYR A 62 28.71 35.11 -3.67
C TYR A 62 29.84 35.67 -4.52
N VAL A 63 30.24 34.96 -5.58
CA VAL A 63 31.12 35.50 -6.62
C VAL A 63 30.27 36.27 -7.62
N GLN A 64 30.25 37.58 -7.46
CA GLN A 64 29.68 38.52 -8.41
C GLN A 64 30.73 38.80 -9.49
N SER A 65 30.59 38.21 -10.68
CA SER A 65 31.47 38.50 -11.81
C SER A 65 31.15 39.90 -12.37
N GLN A 66 32.03 40.86 -12.10
CA GLN A 66 32.11 42.11 -12.87
C GLN A 66 33.03 41.92 -14.08
N PRO A 67 32.71 42.49 -15.26
CA PRO A 67 33.66 42.56 -16.35
C PRO A 67 34.74 43.61 -16.05
N ALA A 68 36.01 43.21 -16.10
CA ALA A 68 37.15 44.08 -15.89
C ALA A 68 37.28 45.13 -17.02
N SER A 69 37.33 46.40 -16.64
CA SER A 69 37.71 47.52 -17.50
C SER A 69 39.24 47.57 -17.66
N LEU A 70 39.74 47.46 -18.89
CA LEU A 70 41.16 47.64 -19.21
C LEU A 70 41.51 49.15 -19.37
N PRO A 71 42.75 49.57 -19.03
CA PRO A 71 43.16 50.96 -19.08
C PRO A 71 43.43 51.45 -20.52
N PHE A 72 42.96 52.66 -20.81
CA PHE A 72 43.17 53.37 -22.08
C PHE A 72 44.62 53.88 -22.14
N GLN A 73 45.46 53.29 -22.99
CA GLN A 73 46.82 53.76 -23.25
C GLN A 73 46.84 54.50 -24.59
N HIS A 74 47.06 55.82 -24.52
CA HIS A 74 47.24 56.68 -25.69
C HIS A 74 48.47 56.21 -26.51
N MET A 75 48.22 55.63 -27.68
CA MET A 75 49.23 55.38 -28.71
C MET A 75 48.93 56.30 -29.89
N PHE A 76 49.97 57.02 -30.30
CA PHE A 76 49.98 58.05 -31.34
C PHE A 76 49.41 57.56 -32.68
N PHE A 77 48.56 58.39 -33.28
CA PHE A 77 48.14 58.27 -34.67
C PHE A 77 49.36 58.54 -35.58
N GLN A 78 49.98 57.49 -36.13
CA GLN A 78 50.75 57.62 -37.37
C GLN A 78 49.81 57.32 -38.54
N GLN A 79 49.77 58.25 -39.50
CA GLN A 79 48.97 58.10 -40.72
C GLN A 79 49.46 56.89 -41.53
N PRO A 80 48.56 56.07 -42.11
CA PRO A 80 48.99 54.97 -42.96
C PRO A 80 49.45 55.49 -44.32
N SER A 81 50.72 55.21 -44.62
CA SER A 81 51.28 55.27 -45.97
C SER A 81 50.46 54.38 -46.91
N GLN A 82 50.10 54.92 -48.06
CA GLN A 82 49.36 54.26 -49.13
C GLN A 82 50.13 53.01 -49.61
N PHE A 83 49.69 51.81 -49.24
CA PHE A 83 50.18 50.55 -49.80
C PHE A 83 49.19 50.08 -50.87
N THR A 84 49.50 50.38 -52.12
CA THR A 84 48.77 49.93 -53.29
C THR A 84 49.20 48.51 -53.66
N GLY A 85 48.29 47.53 -53.55
CA GLY A 85 48.51 46.23 -54.20
C GLY A 85 47.92 45.02 -53.50
N TYR A 86 46.59 44.92 -53.45
CA TYR A 86 45.91 43.61 -53.44
C TYR A 86 44.76 43.65 -54.45
N PRO A 87 44.56 42.59 -55.27
CA PRO A 87 43.45 42.55 -56.21
C PRO A 87 42.12 42.51 -55.44
N PRO A 88 41.01 42.99 -56.04
CA PRO A 88 39.73 43.07 -55.35
C PRO A 88 39.23 41.65 -55.06
N ALA A 89 39.08 41.31 -53.78
CA ALA A 89 38.29 40.16 -53.36
C ALA A 89 36.82 40.43 -53.71
N SER A 90 36.49 40.19 -54.98
CA SER A 90 35.14 40.24 -55.54
C SER A 90 34.45 38.94 -55.16
N GLY A 91 33.97 38.88 -53.93
CA GLY A 91 33.24 37.73 -53.42
C GLY A 91 32.32 38.21 -52.32
N SER A 92 31.09 38.55 -52.67
CA SER A 92 29.99 38.52 -51.71
C SER A 92 29.97 37.09 -51.14
N MET A 93 30.46 36.90 -49.92
CA MET A 93 30.27 35.63 -49.20
C MET A 93 28.79 35.48 -48.88
N SER A 94 28.02 35.01 -49.85
CA SER A 94 26.64 34.59 -49.65
C SER A 94 26.69 33.24 -48.94
N ILE A 95 26.23 33.18 -47.70
CA ILE A 95 26.02 31.91 -46.99
C ILE A 95 24.99 31.12 -47.80
N SER A 96 25.36 29.92 -48.26
CA SER A 96 24.42 29.10 -49.03
C SER A 96 23.38 28.49 -48.10
N GLU A 97 22.21 28.15 -48.63
CA GLU A 97 21.17 27.43 -47.89
C GLU A 97 21.70 26.12 -47.29
N SER A 98 22.66 25.48 -47.97
CA SER A 98 23.33 24.28 -47.47
C SER A 98 24.23 24.54 -46.25
N ASP A 99 24.83 25.72 -46.15
CA ASP A 99 25.65 26.12 -45.00
C ASP A 99 24.76 26.43 -43.80
N VAL A 100 23.61 27.08 -44.02
CA VAL A 100 22.59 27.29 -42.97
C VAL A 100 22.09 25.96 -42.42
N ASP A 101 21.80 24.97 -43.27
CA ASP A 101 21.35 23.65 -42.81
C ASP A 101 22.45 22.88 -42.05
N ARG A 102 23.70 22.96 -42.51
CA ARG A 102 24.86 22.39 -41.80
C ARG A 102 25.02 23.01 -40.41
N ILE A 103 24.96 24.34 -40.30
CA ILE A 103 25.05 25.06 -39.03
C ILE A 103 23.87 24.71 -38.13
N ALA A 104 22.64 24.69 -38.66
CA ALA A 104 21.46 24.33 -37.88
C ALA A 104 21.52 22.88 -37.37
N LYS A 105 22.02 21.94 -38.17
CA LYS A 105 22.26 20.56 -37.73
C LYS A 105 23.34 20.48 -36.65
N ALA A 106 24.47 21.18 -36.82
CA ALA A 106 25.54 21.20 -35.83
C ALA A 106 25.07 21.80 -34.49
N VAL A 107 24.38 22.94 -34.52
CA VAL A 107 23.82 23.59 -33.32
C VAL A 107 22.79 22.70 -32.64
N ARG A 108 21.88 22.06 -33.40
CA ARG A 108 20.92 21.09 -32.83
C ARG A 108 21.62 19.91 -32.16
N GLY A 109 22.69 19.38 -32.78
CA GLY A 109 23.46 18.27 -32.22
C GLY A 109 24.11 18.62 -30.89
N LEU A 110 24.82 19.76 -30.84
CA LEU A 110 25.47 20.26 -29.62
C LEU A 110 24.45 20.55 -28.51
N LEU A 111 23.36 21.25 -28.83
CA LEU A 111 22.30 21.54 -27.86
C LEU A 111 21.63 20.27 -27.33
N LEU A 112 21.42 19.26 -28.18
CA LEU A 112 20.82 18.00 -27.77
C LEU A 112 21.72 17.23 -26.79
N GLU A 113 23.03 17.24 -27.03
CA GLU A 113 24.02 16.61 -26.13
C GLU A 113 24.09 17.32 -24.78
N ASP A 114 24.13 18.66 -24.78
CA ASP A 114 24.12 19.46 -23.56
C ASP A 114 22.83 19.27 -22.75
N ILE A 115 21.67 19.26 -23.43
CA ILE A 115 20.37 19.02 -22.80
C ILE A 115 20.32 17.61 -22.20
N ASN A 116 20.71 16.57 -22.96
CA ASN A 116 20.70 15.20 -22.45
C ASN A 116 21.61 15.05 -21.23
N THR A 117 22.82 15.64 -21.28
CA THR A 117 23.75 15.63 -20.16
C THR A 117 23.19 16.36 -18.93
N ALA A 118 22.57 17.53 -19.13
CA ALA A 118 21.93 18.27 -18.05
C ALA A 118 20.73 17.52 -17.45
N VAL A 119 19.93 16.89 -18.31
CA VAL A 119 18.77 16.07 -17.94
C VAL A 119 19.23 14.85 -17.15
N GLU A 120 20.22 14.10 -17.61
CA GLU A 120 20.78 12.94 -16.90
C GLU A 120 21.35 13.34 -15.55
N ARG A 121 22.10 14.45 -15.49
CA ARG A 121 22.68 14.96 -14.25
C ARG A 121 21.63 15.31 -13.20
N GLN A 122 20.40 15.68 -13.60
CA GLN A 122 19.33 16.04 -12.68
C GLN A 122 18.34 14.88 -12.43
N ILE A 123 17.93 14.16 -13.46
CA ILE A 123 16.91 13.11 -13.37
C ILE A 123 17.46 11.87 -12.68
N ALA A 124 18.67 11.42 -13.02
CA ALA A 124 19.24 10.21 -12.42
C ALA A 124 19.28 10.26 -10.87
N PRO A 125 19.83 11.31 -10.21
CA PRO A 125 19.84 11.36 -8.75
C PRO A 125 18.45 11.52 -8.13
N LEU A 126 17.50 12.14 -8.84
CA LEU A 126 16.11 12.25 -8.38
C LEU A 126 15.39 10.91 -8.45
N VAL A 127 15.56 10.15 -9.54
CA VAL A 127 15.01 8.79 -9.68
C VAL A 127 15.59 7.87 -8.60
N ASP A 128 16.90 7.93 -8.38
CA ASP A 128 17.56 7.18 -7.29
C ASP A 128 17.00 7.55 -5.92
N ARG A 129 16.78 8.85 -5.68
CA ARG A 129 16.23 9.32 -4.41
C ARG A 129 14.78 8.87 -4.22
N VAL A 130 13.95 8.96 -5.26
CA VAL A 130 12.56 8.48 -5.21
C VAL A 130 12.53 6.99 -4.92
N SER A 131 13.34 6.19 -5.64
CA SER A 131 13.43 4.75 -5.41
C SER A 131 13.85 4.40 -3.97
N LYS A 132 14.85 5.11 -3.42
CA LYS A 132 15.28 4.94 -2.02
C LYS A 132 14.17 5.31 -1.03
N LEU A 133 13.51 6.44 -1.24
CA LEU A 133 12.43 6.91 -0.37
C LEU A 133 11.22 5.96 -0.42
N GLU A 134 10.88 5.42 -1.58
CA GLU A 134 9.82 4.42 -1.73
C GLU A 134 10.17 3.13 -0.98
N ALA A 135 11.40 2.64 -1.12
CA ALA A 135 11.87 1.45 -0.39
C ALA A 135 11.85 1.66 1.13
N GLU A 136 12.29 2.82 1.61
CA GLU A 136 12.24 3.19 3.03
C GLU A 136 10.79 3.30 3.53
N ASN A 137 9.92 3.95 2.76
CA ASN A 137 8.50 4.09 3.11
C ASN A 137 7.82 2.73 3.24
N ASP A 138 8.12 1.81 2.32
CA ASP A 138 7.65 0.43 2.35
C ASP A 138 8.10 -0.30 3.62
N VAL A 139 9.36 -0.17 4.00
CA VAL A 139 9.89 -0.78 5.23
C VAL A 139 9.20 -0.20 6.46
N LEU A 140 9.06 1.12 6.54
CA LEU A 140 8.40 1.81 7.65
C LEU A 140 6.93 1.42 7.77
N ARG A 141 6.20 1.31 6.66
CA ARG A 141 4.81 0.84 6.64
C ARG A 141 4.68 -0.58 7.19
N LEU A 142 5.60 -1.47 6.82
CA LEU A 142 5.59 -2.85 7.34
C LEU A 142 5.93 -2.91 8.83
N GLN A 143 6.87 -2.09 9.31
CA GLN A 143 7.21 -2.01 10.74
C GLN A 143 6.04 -1.44 11.55
N LEU A 144 5.38 -0.40 11.05
CA LEU A 144 4.19 0.17 11.68
C LEU A 144 3.06 -0.87 11.77
N ASP A 145 2.80 -1.60 10.69
CA ASP A 145 1.83 -2.70 10.68
C ASP A 145 2.21 -3.82 11.66
N ASP A 146 3.49 -4.18 11.77
CA ASP A 146 3.97 -5.16 12.75
C ASP A 146 3.70 -4.72 14.19
N LEU A 147 3.95 -3.45 14.51
CA LEU A 147 3.69 -2.87 15.84
C LEU A 147 2.19 -2.79 16.14
N GLU A 148 1.39 -2.34 15.18
CA GLU A 148 -0.07 -2.31 15.32
C GLU A 148 -0.62 -3.73 15.54
N GLN A 149 -0.19 -4.68 14.71
CA GLN A 149 -0.62 -6.08 14.83
C GLN A 149 -0.16 -6.70 16.15
N TYR A 150 1.00 -6.31 16.67
CA TYR A 150 1.48 -6.75 17.99
C TYR A 150 0.48 -6.36 19.09
N GLY A 151 0.01 -5.11 19.09
CA GLY A 151 -1.02 -4.63 20.02
C GLY A 151 -2.39 -5.31 19.85
N ARG A 152 -2.69 -5.83 18.65
CA ARG A 152 -3.92 -6.58 18.33
C ARG A 152 -3.85 -8.08 18.62
N ARG A 153 -2.69 -8.64 18.98
CA ARG A 153 -2.53 -10.09 19.24
C ARG A 153 -3.52 -10.66 20.27
N PRO A 154 -3.79 -10.03 21.42
CA PRO A 154 -4.78 -10.54 22.37
C PRO A 154 -6.22 -10.25 21.96
N LEU A 155 -6.45 -9.57 20.83
CA LEU A 155 -7.77 -9.14 20.41
C LEU A 155 -8.43 -10.18 19.49
N VAL A 156 -9.73 -10.33 19.66
CA VAL A 156 -10.61 -11.20 18.87
C VAL A 156 -11.85 -10.42 18.46
N ARG A 157 -12.30 -10.65 17.23
CA ARG A 157 -13.51 -10.06 16.64
C ARG A 157 -14.64 -11.07 16.65
N PHE A 158 -15.76 -10.67 17.25
CA PHE A 158 -17.03 -11.38 17.19
C PHE A 158 -17.99 -10.61 16.28
N SER A 159 -18.49 -11.29 15.25
CA SER A 159 -19.53 -10.77 14.36
C SER A 159 -20.84 -11.48 14.59
N GLY A 160 -21.97 -10.81 14.35
CA GLY A 160 -23.28 -11.44 14.28
C GLY A 160 -24.13 -11.26 15.53
N PHE A 161 -23.56 -10.91 16.67
CA PHE A 161 -24.33 -10.64 17.88
C PHE A 161 -25.36 -9.53 17.65
N PRO A 162 -26.68 -9.77 17.82
CA PRO A 162 -27.70 -8.72 17.78
C PRO A 162 -27.37 -7.60 18.78
N GLU A 163 -27.72 -6.36 18.46
CA GLU A 163 -27.50 -5.21 19.35
C GLU A 163 -28.76 -4.91 20.16
N SER A 164 -28.61 -4.66 21.45
CA SER A 164 -29.68 -4.12 22.30
C SER A 164 -29.22 -2.86 23.03
N LYS A 165 -30.18 -1.96 23.30
CA LYS A 165 -29.99 -0.81 24.18
C LYS A 165 -29.67 -1.39 25.56
N ASP A 166 -28.54 -0.99 26.15
CA ASP A 166 -28.05 -1.46 27.46
C ASP A 166 -27.48 -2.89 27.51
N GLU A 167 -26.89 -3.37 26.40
CA GLU A 167 -26.17 -4.64 26.41
C GLU A 167 -24.85 -4.58 27.22
N VAL A 168 -24.59 -5.64 28.00
CA VAL A 168 -23.27 -5.93 28.54
C VAL A 168 -22.59 -6.94 27.61
N THR A 169 -21.65 -6.47 26.79
CA THR A 169 -21.03 -7.31 25.75
C THR A 169 -20.32 -8.52 26.33
N THR A 170 -19.72 -8.42 27.51
CA THR A 170 -19.05 -9.54 28.18
C THR A 170 -20.03 -10.66 28.50
N ASP A 171 -21.19 -10.33 29.07
CA ASP A 171 -22.22 -11.30 29.42
C ASP A 171 -22.80 -11.98 28.18
N LEU A 172 -23.02 -11.22 27.11
CA LEU A 172 -23.45 -11.76 25.81
C LEU A 172 -22.47 -12.80 25.26
N LEU A 173 -21.16 -12.48 25.30
CA LEU A 173 -20.12 -13.40 24.82
C LEU A 173 -20.09 -14.69 25.66
N LEU A 174 -20.13 -14.56 26.99
CA LEU A 174 -20.08 -15.69 27.92
C LEU A 174 -21.32 -16.58 27.84
N GLN A 175 -22.51 -15.97 27.71
CA GLN A 175 -23.76 -16.70 27.53
C GLN A 175 -23.72 -17.51 26.23
N ALA A 176 -23.38 -16.86 25.12
CA ALA A 176 -23.33 -17.54 23.83
C ALA A 176 -22.27 -18.66 23.84
N ALA A 177 -21.11 -18.42 24.45
CA ALA A 177 -20.06 -19.44 24.52
C ALA A 177 -20.51 -20.68 25.31
N ARG A 178 -21.16 -20.47 26.47
CA ARG A 178 -21.71 -21.55 27.30
C ARG A 178 -22.77 -22.37 26.58
N GLU A 179 -23.72 -21.71 25.92
CA GLU A 179 -24.81 -22.36 25.17
C GLU A 179 -24.31 -23.05 23.87
N SER A 180 -23.09 -22.75 23.42
CA SER A 180 -22.46 -23.33 22.22
C SER A 180 -21.29 -24.26 22.49
N SER A 181 -21.03 -24.63 23.75
CA SER A 181 -19.88 -25.45 24.15
C SER A 181 -18.54 -24.90 23.63
N VAL A 182 -18.41 -23.56 23.62
CA VAL A 182 -17.19 -22.84 23.25
C VAL A 182 -16.37 -22.56 24.50
N ASP A 183 -15.06 -22.79 24.43
CA ASP A 183 -14.14 -22.62 25.55
C ASP A 183 -13.82 -21.13 25.76
N LEU A 184 -14.60 -20.51 26.65
CA LEU A 184 -14.45 -19.11 27.06
C LEU A 184 -15.00 -18.93 28.48
N ILE A 185 -14.12 -18.59 29.42
CA ILE A 185 -14.49 -18.30 30.81
C ILE A 185 -14.36 -16.81 31.13
N PRO A 186 -15.03 -16.28 32.17
CA PRO A 186 -14.95 -14.86 32.53
C PRO A 186 -13.52 -14.36 32.73
N GLU A 187 -12.64 -15.17 33.30
CA GLU A 187 -11.25 -14.84 33.62
C GLU A 187 -10.38 -14.61 32.37
N ASP A 188 -10.78 -15.21 31.24
CA ASP A 188 -10.12 -15.03 29.96
C ASP A 188 -10.35 -13.65 29.36
N LEU A 189 -11.46 -12.98 29.71
CA LEU A 189 -11.84 -11.69 29.14
C LEU A 189 -11.34 -10.53 30.01
N GLU A 190 -10.56 -9.64 29.40
CA GLU A 190 -10.14 -8.39 30.05
C GLU A 190 -11.16 -7.27 29.83
N ARG A 191 -11.61 -7.11 28.58
CA ARG A 191 -12.55 -6.06 28.17
C ARG A 191 -13.23 -6.44 26.87
N SER A 192 -14.48 -6.04 26.69
CA SER A 192 -15.21 -6.19 25.43
C SER A 192 -16.04 -4.94 25.14
N HIS A 193 -16.21 -4.59 23.87
CA HIS A 193 -17.04 -3.47 23.44
C HIS A 193 -17.38 -3.57 21.95
N ARG A 194 -18.47 -2.92 21.53
CA ARG A 194 -18.81 -2.73 20.12
C ARG A 194 -17.86 -1.73 19.47
N VAL A 195 -17.54 -1.96 18.20
CA VAL A 195 -16.72 -1.05 17.40
C VAL A 195 -17.41 -0.62 16.10
N GLY A 196 -17.10 0.60 15.67
CA GLY A 196 -17.65 1.20 14.46
C GLY A 196 -18.96 1.96 14.69
N ARG A 197 -19.41 2.63 13.63
CA ARG A 197 -20.67 3.39 13.62
C ARG A 197 -21.85 2.42 13.46
N PRO A 198 -22.97 2.63 14.18
CA PRO A 198 -24.19 1.85 13.94
C PRO A 198 -24.59 1.91 12.47
N THR A 199 -24.91 0.76 11.88
CA THR A 199 -25.30 0.68 10.46
C THR A 199 -26.61 -0.08 10.37
N SER A 200 -27.53 0.40 9.51
CA SER A 200 -28.80 -0.29 9.29
C SER A 200 -28.58 -1.69 8.71
N GLY A 201 -29.23 -2.69 9.29
CA GLY A 201 -29.26 -4.06 8.77
C GLY A 201 -28.04 -4.94 9.09
N LYS A 202 -27.02 -4.45 9.81
CA LYS A 202 -25.91 -5.30 10.28
C LYS A 202 -25.44 -4.89 11.67
N PRO A 203 -25.38 -5.82 12.64
CA PRO A 203 -24.82 -5.52 13.95
C PRO A 203 -23.33 -5.21 13.86
N ARG A 204 -22.90 -4.24 14.67
CA ARG A 204 -21.50 -3.88 14.89
C ARG A 204 -20.71 -5.06 15.45
N ILE A 205 -19.43 -5.09 15.12
CA ILE A 205 -18.51 -6.11 15.63
C ILE A 205 -18.26 -5.84 17.12
N ILE A 206 -18.20 -6.90 17.93
CA ILE A 206 -17.63 -6.81 19.28
C ILE A 206 -16.14 -7.15 19.18
N ILE A 207 -15.28 -6.27 19.68
CA ILE A 207 -13.88 -6.59 19.94
C ILE A 207 -13.75 -6.96 21.41
N ALA A 208 -13.18 -8.14 21.66
CA ALA A 208 -12.79 -8.55 23.00
C ALA A 208 -11.27 -8.67 23.10
N ARG A 209 -10.72 -8.21 24.23
CA ARG A 209 -9.34 -8.49 24.61
C ARG A 209 -9.32 -9.68 25.56
N LEU A 210 -8.46 -10.63 25.22
CA LEU A 210 -8.22 -11.84 25.99
C LEU A 210 -6.97 -11.64 26.86
N ARG A 211 -6.99 -12.20 28.07
CA ARG A 211 -5.88 -12.09 29.03
C ARG A 211 -4.64 -12.87 28.59
N SER A 212 -4.82 -13.98 27.87
CA SER A 212 -3.74 -14.85 27.42
C SER A 212 -3.89 -15.22 25.95
N THR A 213 -2.76 -15.54 25.32
CA THR A 213 -2.73 -15.98 23.92
C THR A 213 -3.32 -17.40 23.80
N GLU A 214 -3.15 -18.20 24.84
CA GLU A 214 -3.71 -19.54 25.01
C GLU A 214 -5.23 -19.51 25.00
N ALA A 215 -5.84 -18.61 25.78
CA ALA A 215 -7.30 -18.42 25.82
C ALA A 215 -7.83 -18.04 24.44
N LYS A 216 -7.15 -17.11 23.74
CA LYS A 216 -7.50 -16.75 22.36
C LYS A 216 -7.48 -17.97 21.43
N PHE A 217 -6.45 -18.82 21.48
CA PHE A 217 -6.36 -19.99 20.61
C PHE A 217 -7.40 -21.07 20.95
N LYS A 218 -7.68 -21.30 22.24
CA LYS A 218 -8.75 -22.20 22.69
C LYS A 218 -10.12 -21.74 22.18
N LEU A 219 -10.42 -20.45 22.33
CA LEU A 219 -11.63 -19.82 21.82
C LEU A 219 -11.74 -19.98 20.29
N LEU A 220 -10.69 -19.65 19.54
CA LEU A 220 -10.71 -19.76 18.07
C LEU A 220 -10.90 -21.22 17.62
N LYS A 221 -10.26 -22.18 18.30
CA LYS A 221 -10.36 -23.61 17.98
C LYS A 221 -11.76 -24.16 18.24
N SER A 222 -12.42 -23.74 19.33
CA SER A 222 -13.77 -24.18 19.70
C SER A 222 -14.88 -23.36 19.04
N SER A 223 -14.56 -22.22 18.39
CA SER A 223 -15.54 -21.29 17.79
C SER A 223 -16.49 -21.89 16.75
N SER A 224 -16.18 -23.06 16.18
CA SER A 224 -17.11 -23.80 15.32
C SER A 224 -18.38 -24.22 16.06
N GLY A 225 -18.35 -24.31 17.40
CA GLY A 225 -19.51 -24.59 18.26
C GLY A 225 -20.66 -23.59 18.06
N PHE A 226 -20.35 -22.31 17.81
CA PHE A 226 -21.38 -21.31 17.50
C PHE A 226 -22.20 -21.68 16.26
N ARG A 227 -21.56 -22.28 15.24
CA ARG A 227 -22.24 -22.72 14.01
C ARG A 227 -23.09 -23.95 14.21
N ALA A 228 -22.75 -24.79 15.18
CA ALA A 228 -23.51 -25.98 15.53
C ALA A 228 -24.82 -25.62 16.28
N THR A 229 -24.84 -24.52 17.03
CA THR A 229 -26.04 -24.05 17.74
C THR A 229 -26.91 -23.18 16.84
N SER A 230 -28.15 -23.60 16.55
CA SER A 230 -29.07 -22.89 15.64
C SER A 230 -29.27 -21.40 16.00
N LYS A 231 -29.36 -21.08 17.30
CA LYS A 231 -29.50 -19.71 17.82
C LYS A 231 -28.29 -18.83 17.49
N PHE A 232 -27.09 -19.39 17.47
CA PHE A 232 -25.83 -18.67 17.32
C PHE A 232 -25.13 -18.93 15.98
N LYS A 233 -25.79 -19.61 15.04
CA LYS A 233 -25.20 -20.03 13.76
C LYS A 233 -24.62 -18.89 12.91
N HIS A 234 -25.11 -17.68 13.13
CA HIS A 234 -24.71 -16.46 12.43
C HIS A 234 -23.50 -15.77 13.09
N ILE A 235 -23.06 -16.25 14.26
CA ILE A 235 -21.89 -15.74 14.96
C ILE A 235 -20.62 -16.31 14.32
N SER A 236 -19.62 -15.45 14.18
CA SER A 236 -18.28 -15.86 13.78
C SER A 236 -17.23 -15.18 14.64
N VAL A 237 -16.15 -15.90 14.90
CA VAL A 237 -15.02 -15.47 15.71
C VAL A 237 -13.77 -15.48 14.84
N ASN A 238 -13.07 -14.36 14.77
CA ASN A 238 -11.86 -14.22 13.96
C ASN A 238 -10.79 -13.45 14.75
N GLU A 239 -9.53 -13.64 14.38
CA GLU A 239 -8.46 -12.77 14.87
C GLU A 239 -8.73 -11.31 14.51
N ASP A 240 -8.34 -10.38 15.39
CA ASP A 240 -8.28 -8.96 15.03
C ASP A 240 -6.99 -8.69 14.24
N LEU A 241 -7.15 -8.56 12.92
CA LEU A 241 -6.07 -8.20 12.01
C LEU A 241 -6.07 -6.68 11.79
N THR A 242 -4.89 -6.11 11.52
CA THR A 242 -4.80 -4.78 10.92
C THR A 242 -5.58 -4.75 9.61
N GLN A 243 -5.93 -3.54 9.16
CA GLN A 243 -6.65 -3.37 7.89
C GLN A 243 -5.85 -3.97 6.71
N TYR A 244 -4.55 -3.72 6.69
CA TYR A 244 -3.65 -4.23 5.66
C TYR A 244 -3.64 -5.76 5.63
N ARG A 245 -3.44 -6.41 6.78
CA ARG A 245 -3.44 -7.88 6.89
C ARG A 245 -4.81 -8.50 6.59
N SER A 246 -5.88 -7.83 6.98
CA SER A 246 -7.25 -8.24 6.61
C SER A 246 -7.44 -8.21 5.09
N LYS A 247 -6.88 -7.22 4.39
CA LYS A 247 -6.89 -7.15 2.92
C LYS A 247 -6.10 -8.30 2.29
N LEU A 248 -4.89 -8.58 2.78
CA LEU A 248 -4.08 -9.72 2.32
C LEU A 248 -4.80 -11.07 2.54
N SER A 249 -5.39 -11.27 3.72
CA SER A 249 -6.18 -12.47 4.03
C SER A 249 -7.42 -12.60 3.14
N PHE A 250 -8.06 -11.49 2.76
CA PHE A 250 -9.13 -11.49 1.78
C PHE A 250 -8.66 -11.95 0.40
N PHE A 251 -7.54 -11.41 -0.11
CA PHE A 251 -6.99 -11.83 -1.39
C PHE A 251 -6.56 -13.31 -1.39
N ALA A 252 -5.90 -13.78 -0.32
CA ALA A 252 -5.57 -15.19 -0.19
C ALA A 252 -6.83 -16.09 -0.24
N ARG A 253 -7.91 -15.72 0.47
CA ARG A 253 -9.18 -16.48 0.39
C ARG A 253 -9.81 -16.47 -1.00
N ARG A 254 -9.66 -15.38 -1.76
CA ARG A 254 -10.09 -15.34 -3.17
C ARG A 254 -9.31 -16.34 -4.02
N LEU A 255 -7.99 -16.42 -3.86
CA LEU A 255 -7.17 -17.38 -4.59
C LEU A 255 -7.55 -18.84 -4.28
N VAL A 256 -7.96 -19.15 -3.04
CA VAL A 256 -8.53 -20.46 -2.69
C VAL A 256 -9.82 -20.71 -3.49
N LYS A 257 -10.73 -19.73 -3.52
CA LYS A 257 -12.01 -19.84 -4.24
C LYS A 257 -11.80 -20.00 -5.75
N GLU A 258 -10.77 -19.36 -6.30
CA GLU A 258 -10.37 -19.46 -7.71
C GLU A 258 -9.58 -20.76 -8.00
N GLY A 259 -9.33 -21.62 -7.00
CA GLY A 259 -8.59 -22.86 -7.16
C GLY A 259 -7.12 -22.67 -7.52
N LYS A 260 -6.54 -21.49 -7.24
CA LYS A 260 -5.12 -21.18 -7.50
C LYS A 260 -4.19 -21.69 -6.41
N ILE A 261 -4.66 -21.70 -5.16
CA ILE A 261 -3.95 -22.24 -3.99
C ILE A 261 -4.85 -23.23 -3.24
N LEU A 262 -4.26 -24.10 -2.42
CA LEU A 262 -5.02 -25.14 -1.70
C LEU A 262 -5.74 -24.59 -0.47
N LYS A 263 -5.03 -23.80 0.35
CA LYS A 263 -5.56 -23.32 1.64
C LYS A 263 -4.88 -22.03 2.07
N THR A 264 -5.59 -21.24 2.86
CA THR A 264 -5.02 -20.13 3.62
C THR A 264 -5.55 -20.12 5.06
N TRP A 265 -4.74 -19.64 5.99
CA TRP A 265 -5.12 -19.45 7.39
C TRP A 265 -4.35 -18.29 7.98
N THR A 266 -4.85 -17.79 9.11
CA THR A 266 -4.12 -16.83 9.94
C THR A 266 -3.73 -17.45 11.26
N THR A 267 -2.58 -17.06 11.79
CA THR A 267 -2.16 -17.45 13.14
C THR A 267 -1.34 -16.34 13.74
N ASN A 268 -1.77 -15.82 14.88
CA ASN A 268 -1.10 -14.74 15.60
C ASN A 268 -0.85 -13.51 14.70
N GLY A 269 -1.85 -13.17 13.89
CA GLY A 269 -1.77 -12.09 12.92
C GLY A 269 -0.89 -12.35 11.70
N LYS A 270 -0.27 -13.53 11.52
CA LYS A 270 0.48 -13.87 10.29
C LYS A 270 -0.46 -14.55 9.30
N ILE A 271 -0.34 -14.24 8.01
CA ILE A 271 -1.10 -14.89 6.94
C ILE A 271 -0.23 -15.97 6.30
N SER A 272 -0.74 -17.19 6.29
CA SER A 272 -0.08 -18.33 5.65
C SER A 272 -0.93 -18.87 4.51
N VAL A 273 -0.26 -19.33 3.46
CA VAL A 273 -0.85 -19.96 2.28
C VAL A 273 -0.16 -21.29 2.01
N LEU A 274 -0.94 -22.31 1.67
CA LEU A 274 -0.47 -23.59 1.13
C LEU A 274 -0.74 -23.61 -0.37
N ASP A 275 0.32 -23.68 -1.17
CA ASP A 275 0.21 -23.80 -2.63
C ASP A 275 -0.15 -25.23 -3.07
N LYS A 276 -0.30 -25.44 -4.38
CA LYS A 276 -0.61 -26.75 -4.97
C LYS A 276 0.52 -27.78 -4.83
N ASN A 277 1.75 -27.32 -4.61
CA ASN A 277 2.92 -28.17 -4.39
C ASN A 277 3.13 -28.50 -2.91
N SER A 278 2.14 -28.20 -2.06
CA SER A 278 2.20 -28.38 -0.60
C SER A 278 3.29 -27.55 0.10
N LYS A 279 3.75 -26.45 -0.54
CA LYS A 279 4.67 -25.49 0.05
C LYS A 279 3.91 -24.39 0.78
N VAL A 280 4.38 -24.05 1.98
CA VAL A 280 3.80 -22.99 2.81
C VAL A 280 4.53 -21.67 2.56
N PHE A 281 3.77 -20.62 2.29
CA PHE A 281 4.24 -19.24 2.12
C PHE A 281 3.68 -18.35 3.21
N ASN A 282 4.51 -17.44 3.74
CA ASN A 282 4.07 -16.35 4.60
C ASN A 282 3.84 -15.11 3.73
N ILE A 283 2.64 -14.55 3.82
CA ILE A 283 2.23 -13.40 3.02
C ILE A 283 2.35 -12.15 3.89
N ARG A 284 3.34 -11.31 3.57
CA ARG A 284 3.59 -10.02 4.22
C ARG A 284 3.23 -8.85 3.32
N ARG A 285 3.26 -9.05 2.01
CA ARG A 285 2.95 -8.04 0.99
C ARG A 285 1.93 -8.59 -0.01
N GLU A 286 1.26 -7.69 -0.72
CA GLU A 286 0.40 -8.08 -1.85
C GLU A 286 1.23 -8.71 -2.98
N SER A 287 2.48 -8.27 -3.17
CA SER A 287 3.43 -8.84 -4.12
C SER A 287 3.73 -10.33 -3.86
N ASP A 288 3.69 -10.78 -2.61
CA ASP A 288 3.97 -12.18 -2.24
C ASP A 288 2.91 -13.14 -2.81
N LEU A 289 1.74 -12.61 -3.17
CA LEU A 289 0.63 -13.36 -3.78
C LEU A 289 0.75 -13.46 -5.30
N ILE A 290 1.62 -12.67 -5.97
CA ILE A 290 1.75 -12.66 -7.44
C ILE A 290 2.21 -14.03 -7.94
N GLN A 291 3.22 -14.62 -7.29
CA GLN A 291 3.71 -15.97 -7.60
C GLN A 291 2.64 -17.06 -7.38
N LEU A 292 1.54 -16.72 -6.70
CA LEU A 292 0.41 -17.61 -6.41
C LEU A 292 -0.81 -17.31 -7.32
N GLY A 293 -0.63 -16.47 -8.35
CA GLY A 293 -1.64 -16.14 -9.35
C GLY A 293 -2.54 -14.94 -9.02
N HIS A 294 -2.13 -14.08 -8.07
CA HIS A 294 -2.79 -12.79 -7.82
C HIS A 294 -2.36 -11.74 -8.84
N ILE A 295 -3.29 -10.86 -9.20
CA ILE A 295 -3.04 -9.70 -10.06
C ILE A 295 -3.16 -8.46 -9.17
N LEU A 296 -2.13 -7.60 -9.19
CA LEU A 296 -2.11 -6.38 -8.37
C LEU A 296 -3.36 -5.54 -8.67
N THR A 297 -4.09 -5.18 -7.62
CA THR A 297 -5.18 -4.23 -7.76
C THR A 297 -4.58 -2.84 -7.73
N THR A 298 -4.47 -2.21 -8.89
CA THR A 298 -3.99 -0.83 -9.06
C THR A 298 -4.97 0.16 -8.42
#